data_AF-A0A1Q7V6W3-F1
#
_entry.id   AF-A0A1Q7V6W3-F1
#
_cell.length_a   1.000
_cell.length_b   1.000
_cell.length_c   1.000
_cell.angle_alpha   90.00
_cell.angle_beta   90.00
_cell.angle_gamma   90.00
#
_symmetry.space_group_name_H-M   'P 1'
#
loop_
_entity.id
_entity.type
_entity.pdbx_description
1 polymer ?
#
loop_
_entity_poly.entity_id
_entity_poly.type
_entity_poly.pdbx_seq_one_letter_code
_entity_poly.pdbx_strand_id
1 'polypeptide(L)' 'MQKDVEQLRALAHDLSNSLEAIMQASYLLGQVKLEGDSKRWAQLLEASSDEAARINREMRKLLRSMSEE' A
#
# COMPACT_ATOMS: atom_id res chain seq x y z
N MET A 1 9.65 -8.75 -22.18
CA MET A 1 9.41 -9.65 -21.03
C MET A 1 10.33 -9.36 -19.86
N GLN A 2 11.63 -9.68 -19.88
CA GLN A 2 12.50 -9.48 -18.70
C GLN A 2 12.54 -8.02 -18.21
N LYS A 3 12.70 -7.07 -19.14
CA LYS A 3 12.70 -5.62 -18.86
C LYS A 3 11.37 -5.13 -18.29
N ASP A 4 10.25 -5.68 -18.74
CA ASP A 4 8.91 -5.29 -18.27
C ASP A 4 8.70 -5.77 -16.83
N VAL A 5 9.19 -6.97 -16.49
CA VAL A 5 9.14 -7.52 -15.12
C VAL A 5 10.01 -6.70 -14.16
N GLU A 6 11.20 -6.27 -14.58
CA GLU A 6 12.06 -5.37 -13.77
C GLU A 6 11.40 -4.02 -13.51
N GLN A 7 10.76 -3.43 -14.53
CA GLN A 7 10.01 -2.18 -14.38
C GLN A 7 8.81 -2.36 -13.44
N LEU A 8 8.06 -3.47 -13.53
CA LEU A 8 6.98 -3.76 -12.60
C LEU A 8 7.46 -3.93 -11.16
N ARG A 9 8.65 -4.50 -10.95
CA ARG A 9 9.26 -4.56 -9.60
C ARG A 9 9.62 -3.18 -9.06
N ALA A 10 10.17 -2.31 -9.90
CA ALA A 10 10.45 -0.92 -9.51
C ALA A 10 9.15 -0.19 -9.12
N LEU A 11 8.10 -0.29 -9.95
CA LEU A 11 6.80 0.31 -9.63
C LEU A 11 6.17 -0.28 -8.36
N ALA A 12 6.25 -1.59 -8.15
CA ALA A 12 5.78 -2.22 -6.91
C ALA A 12 6.64 -1.82 -5.69
N HIS A 13 7.93 -1.51 -5.91
CA HIS A 13 8.82 -0.89 -4.93
C HIS A 13 8.27 0.47 -4.49
N ASP A 14 8.16 1.38 -5.45
CA ASP A 14 7.72 2.76 -5.26
C ASP A 14 6.32 2.82 -4.65
N LEU A 15 5.40 1.97 -5.11
CA LEU A 15 4.05 1.88 -4.55
C LEU A 15 4.06 1.51 -3.06
N SER A 16 5.00 0.67 -2.59
CA SER A 16 5.09 0.38 -1.16
C SER A 16 5.59 1.56 -0.36
N ASN A 17 6.50 2.36 -0.91
CA ASN A 17 7.01 3.55 -0.24
C ASN A 17 5.87 4.58 -0.09
N SER A 18 5.05 4.74 -1.14
CA SER A 18 3.84 5.58 -1.08
C SER A 18 2.82 5.05 -0.07
N LEU A 19 2.56 3.73 -0.05
CA LEU A 19 1.62 3.13 0.90
C LEU A 19 2.11 3.25 2.34
N GLU A 20 3.41 3.09 2.58
CA GLU A 20 3.99 3.29 3.91
C GLU A 20 3.78 4.72 4.41
N ALA A 21 4.02 5.73 3.57
CA ALA A 21 3.74 7.12 3.93
C ALA A 21 2.25 7.37 4.24
N ILE A 22 1.34 6.79 3.45
CA ILE A 22 -0.11 6.90 3.68
C ILE A 22 -0.50 6.21 4.99
N MET A 23 0.01 5.01 5.27
CA MET A 23 -0.26 4.27 6.50
C MET A 23 0.25 5.04 7.73
N GLN A 24 1.45 5.62 7.65
CA GLN A 24 1.98 6.48 8.73
C GLN A 24 1.10 7.72 8.94
N ALA A 25 0.65 8.38 7.86
CA ALA A 25 -0.25 9.51 7.97
C ALA A 25 -1.62 9.12 8.57
N SER A 26 -2.19 7.98 8.15
CA SER A 26 -3.43 7.43 8.68
C SER A 26 -3.32 7.10 10.17
N TYR A 27 -2.19 6.51 10.57
CA TYR A 27 -1.89 6.20 11.97
C TYR A 27 -1.83 7.47 12.83
N LEU A 28 -1.09 8.49 12.38
CA LEU A 28 -1.00 9.79 13.07
C LEU A 28 -2.37 10.48 13.15
N LEU A 29 -3.15 10.41 12.07
CA LEU A 29 -4.52 10.96 12.04
C LEU A 29 -5.42 10.28 13.09
N GLY A 30 -5.28 8.97 13.29
CA GLY A 30 -6.00 8.20 14.30
C GLY A 30 -5.65 8.57 15.75
N GLN A 31 -4.52 9.25 15.99
CA GLN A 31 -4.14 9.75 17.32
C GLN A 31 -4.84 11.07 17.68
N VAL A 32 -5.44 11.76 16.71
CA VAL A 32 -6.17 13.01 16.93
C VAL A 32 -7.61 12.70 17.37
N LYS A 33 -8.18 13.55 18.23
CA LYS A 33 -9.59 13.42 18.62
C LYS A 33 -10.49 13.78 17.43
N LEU A 34 -10.92 12.77 16.70
CA LEU A 34 -11.86 12.86 15.58
C LEU A 34 -13.27 12.46 16.01
N GLU A 35 -14.27 13.17 15.48
CA GLU A 35 -15.69 12.96 15.80
C GLU A 35 -16.55 12.97 14.51
N GLY A 36 -17.72 12.34 14.58
CA GLY A 36 -18.65 12.26 13.45
C GLY A 36 -18.01 11.72 12.17
N ASP A 37 -18.22 12.43 11.07
CA ASP A 37 -17.76 12.02 9.73
C ASP A 37 -16.23 11.97 9.61
N SER A 38 -15.51 12.86 10.31
CA SER A 38 -14.04 12.88 10.28
C SER A 38 -13.43 11.57 10.79
N LYS A 39 -14.04 10.97 11.82
CA LYS A 39 -13.65 9.65 12.34
C LYS A 39 -13.93 8.55 11.33
N ARG A 40 -15.07 8.61 10.65
CA ARG A 40 -15.46 7.62 9.63
C ARG A 40 -14.53 7.66 8.42
N TRP A 41 -14.10 8.85 7.99
CA TRP A 41 -13.13 9.00 6.90
C TRP A 41 -11.75 8.49 7.28
N ALA A 42 -11.28 8.74 8.51
CA ALA A 42 -10.01 8.19 8.99
C ALA A 42 -10.02 6.66 9.02
N GLN A 43 -11.11 6.03 9.47
CA GLN A 43 -11.27 4.58 9.44
C GLN A 43 -11.30 4.02 8.01
N LEU A 44 -11.97 4.73 7.09
CA LEU A 44 -11.98 4.34 5.67
C LEU A 44 -10.58 4.44 5.06
N LEU A 45 -9.82 5.49 5.40
CA LEU A 45 -8.44 5.68 4.94
C LEU A 45 -7.54 4.55 5.44
N GLU A 46 -7.63 4.21 6.73
CA GLU A 46 -6.88 3.12 7.35
C GLU A 46 -7.17 1.79 6.64
N ALA A 47 -8.45 1.40 6.56
CA ALA A 47 -8.86 0.15 5.92
C ALA A 47 -8.46 0.07 4.44
N SER A 48 -8.58 1.17 3.70
CA SER A 48 -8.19 1.21 2.28
C SER A 48 -6.68 1.10 2.10
N SER A 49 -5.90 1.70 3.00
CA SER A 49 -4.43 1.67 2.96
C SER A 49 -3.91 0.28 3.26
N ASP A 50 -4.49 -0.40 4.25
CA ASP A 50 -4.17 -1.77 4.61
C ASP A 50 -4.47 -2.75 3.46
N GLU A 51 -5.62 -2.57 2.81
CA GLU A 51 -6.01 -3.40 1.67
C GLU A 51 -5.09 -3.17 0.46
N ALA A 52 -4.76 -1.92 0.15
CA ALA A 52 -3.79 -1.62 -0.91
C ALA A 52 -2.40 -2.19 -0.59
N ALA A 53 -1.97 -2.16 0.67
CA ALA A 53 -0.72 -2.81 1.11
C ALA A 53 -0.78 -4.34 0.95
N ARG A 54 -1.93 -4.96 1.24
CA ARG A 54 -2.14 -6.41 1.01
C ARG A 54 -2.02 -6.74 -0.48
N ILE A 55 -2.71 -6.00 -1.35
CA ILE A 55 -2.68 -6.18 -2.80
C ILE A 55 -1.24 -6.02 -3.33
N ASN A 56 -0.52 -4.97 -2.91
CA ASN A 56 0.87 -4.77 -3.36
C ASN A 56 1.81 -5.90 -2.91
N ARG A 57 1.61 -6.45 -1.70
CA ARG A 57 2.36 -7.65 -1.24
C ARG A 57 2.09 -8.87 -2.10
N GLU A 58 0.84 -9.08 -2.53
CA GLU A 58 0.47 -10.18 -3.44
C GLU A 58 1.06 -9.98 -4.83
N MET A 59 0.98 -8.77 -5.40
CA MET A 59 1.64 -8.44 -6.66
C MET A 59 3.14 -8.72 -6.62
N ARG A 60 3.82 -8.31 -5.54
CA ARG A 60 5.26 -8.59 -5.36
C ARG A 60 5.56 -10.08 -5.26
N LYS A 61 4.67 -10.90 -4.68
CA LYS A 61 4.83 -12.37 -4.65
C LYS A 61 4.78 -12.94 -6.07
N LEU A 62 3.80 -12.54 -6.87
CA LEU A 62 3.67 -12.98 -8.26
C LEU A 62 4.86 -12.52 -9.12
N LEU A 63 5.31 -11.27 -8.96
CA LEU A 63 6.49 -10.76 -9.68
C LEU A 63 7.79 -11.49 -9.31
N ARG A 64 7.88 -12.12 -8.12
CA ARG A 64 9.02 -12.95 -7.73
C ARG A 64 8.94 -14.34 -8.33
N SER A 65 7.76 -14.97 -8.36
CA SER A 65 7.61 -16.28 -9.00
C SER A 65 7.90 -16.22 -10.50
N MET A 66 7.60 -15.09 -11.15
CA MET A 66 7.95 -14.84 -12.57
C MET A 66 9.46 -14.70 -12.86
N SER A 67 10.33 -14.63 -11.85
CA SER A 67 11.80 -14.70 -12.03
C SER A 67 12.41 -16.06 -11.75
N GLU A 68 11.64 -16.96 -11.12
CA GLU A 68 12.13 -18.27 -10.71
C GLU A 68 11.90 -19.34 -11.81
N GLU A 69 11.31 -18.95 -12.95
CA GLU A 69 11.22 -19.68 -14.22
C GLU A 69 12.11 -19.03 -15.29
#